data_AF-A0A534RLG4-F1
#
_entry.id   AF-A0A534RLG4-F1
#
_cell.length_a   1.000
_cell.length_b   1.000
_cell.length_c   1.000
_cell.angle_alpha   90.00
_cell.angle_beta   90.00
_cell.angle_gamma   90.00
#
_symmetry.space_group_name_H-M   'P 1'
#
loop_
_entity.id
_entity.type
_entity.pdbx_description
1 polymer ?
#
loop_
_entity_poly.entity_id
_entity_poly.type
_entity_poly.pdbx_seq_one_letter_code
_entity_poly.pdbx_strand_id
1 'polypeptide(L)'
;MWPGYPFPAGQINAHCVATSMKGFFQVDGAVRFKKEISHVAGYTDARAEVHPFPGRGSVPRNAWVGVKVVVRNSNADRSVHMEIWMDLGGDGTWQKVTQTDDTGGWRATDAGIDGCTAAPFHYSPMQLITWAGPWAFFRFDDVSCDIKWFSVREIDPLP
;
A
#
# COMPACT_ATOMS: atom_id res chain seq x y z
N MET A 1 -21.72 0.83 11.86
CA MET A 1 -20.87 -0.35 12.10
C MET A 1 -21.15 -1.35 11.00
N TRP A 2 -20.13 -1.88 10.31
CA TRP A 2 -20.32 -2.86 9.24
C TRP A 2 -20.93 -4.15 9.80
N PRO A 3 -22.01 -4.71 9.21
CA PRO A 3 -22.56 -6.00 9.61
C PRO A 3 -21.49 -7.10 9.47
N GLY A 4 -21.28 -7.88 10.53
CA GLY A 4 -20.28 -8.96 10.56
C GLY A 4 -18.91 -8.58 11.14
N TYR A 5 -18.72 -7.34 11.60
CA TYR A 5 -17.51 -6.96 12.31
C TYR A 5 -17.57 -7.47 13.77
N PRO A 6 -16.67 -8.37 14.21
CA PRO A 6 -16.85 -9.15 15.44
C PRO A 6 -16.55 -8.39 16.73
N PHE A 7 -16.31 -7.08 16.64
CA PHE A 7 -15.82 -6.28 17.75
C PHE A 7 -16.75 -5.08 18.03
N PRO A 8 -17.17 -4.84 19.29
CA PRO A 8 -17.94 -3.67 19.69
C PRO A 8 -17.22 -2.35 19.41
N ALA A 9 -17.99 -1.27 19.24
CA ALA A 9 -17.44 0.08 19.04
C ALA A 9 -16.64 0.49 20.29
N GLY A 10 -15.44 1.06 20.09
CA GLY A 10 -14.59 1.56 21.19
C GLY A 10 -13.64 0.55 21.83
N GLN A 11 -13.64 -0.73 21.41
CA GLN A 11 -12.71 -1.75 21.93
C GLN A 11 -11.50 -2.04 21.02
N ILE A 12 -11.41 -1.37 19.88
CA ILE A 12 -10.44 -1.71 18.84
C ILE A 12 -9.48 -0.57 18.69
N ASN A 13 -8.20 -0.89 18.85
CA ASN A 13 -7.14 0.04 18.57
C ASN A 13 -7.16 0.39 17.06
N ALA A 14 -7.50 1.65 16.77
CA ALA A 14 -7.60 2.17 15.40
C ALA A 14 -6.27 2.06 14.63
N HIS A 15 -5.16 2.06 15.36
CA HIS A 15 -3.81 1.84 14.83
C HIS A 15 -3.69 0.47 14.14
N CYS A 16 -4.33 -0.57 14.68
CA CYS A 16 -4.22 -1.94 14.19
C CYS A 16 -5.10 -2.23 12.97
N VAL A 17 -6.25 -1.56 12.84
CA VAL A 17 -7.14 -1.77 11.68
C VAL A 17 -6.64 -1.08 10.40
N ALA A 18 -5.55 -0.32 10.50
CA ALA A 18 -4.90 0.36 9.38
C ALA A 18 -3.79 -0.49 8.73
N THR A 19 -3.72 -1.79 9.03
CA THR A 19 -2.82 -2.73 8.35
C THR A 19 -2.99 -2.66 6.84
N SER A 20 -1.89 -2.42 6.10
CA SER A 20 -1.98 -2.24 4.66
C SER A 20 -0.67 -2.44 3.90
N MET A 21 -0.81 -2.87 2.65
CA MET A 21 0.20 -2.76 1.61
C MET A 21 -0.02 -1.45 0.85
N LYS A 22 1.03 -0.65 0.67
CA LYS A 22 0.92 0.71 0.11
C LYS A 22 1.87 0.93 -1.05
N GLY A 23 1.34 1.45 -2.15
CA GLY A 23 2.11 2.15 -3.16
C GLY A 23 2.28 3.61 -2.75
N PHE A 24 3.53 4.07 -2.64
CA PHE A 24 3.89 5.46 -2.35
C PHE A 24 4.30 6.15 -3.65
N PHE A 25 3.73 7.32 -3.87
CA PHE A 25 4.03 8.20 -5.00
C PHE A 25 4.44 9.56 -4.43
N GLN A 26 5.71 9.88 -4.52
CA GLN A 26 6.28 11.08 -3.93
C GLN A 26 6.33 12.22 -4.94
N VAL A 27 6.25 13.46 -4.46
CA VAL A 27 6.31 14.67 -5.30
C VAL A 27 7.65 14.83 -6.05
N ASP A 28 8.73 14.27 -5.50
CA ASP A 28 10.07 14.16 -6.13
C ASP A 28 10.13 13.07 -7.22
N GLY A 29 9.00 12.44 -7.53
CA GLY A 29 8.89 11.40 -8.54
C GLY A 29 9.36 10.04 -8.08
N ALA A 30 9.78 9.85 -6.82
CA ALA A 30 10.05 8.51 -6.31
C ALA A 30 8.76 7.71 -6.18
N VAL A 31 8.80 6.46 -6.62
CA VAL A 31 7.70 5.50 -6.51
C VAL A 31 8.21 4.24 -5.86
N ARG A 32 7.52 3.77 -4.83
CA ARG A 32 8.00 2.68 -3.96
C ARG A 32 6.87 1.96 -3.25
N PHE A 33 7.18 0.84 -2.62
CA PHE A 33 6.25 0.16 -1.71
C PHE A 33 6.67 0.33 -0.26
N LYS A 34 5.68 0.42 0.61
CA LYS A 34 5.83 0.20 2.05
C LYS A 34 4.67 -0.64 2.57
N LYS A 35 4.93 -1.41 3.61
CA LYS A 35 3.92 -2.08 4.41
C LYS A 35 3.73 -1.32 5.72
N GLU A 36 2.50 -1.22 6.19
CA GLU A 36 2.16 -0.66 7.50
C GLU A 36 1.45 -1.74 8.31
N ILE A 37 2.07 -2.18 9.41
CA ILE A 37 1.50 -3.16 10.34
C ILE A 37 0.58 -2.50 11.38
N SER A 38 0.88 -1.24 11.71
CA SER A 38 0.12 -0.45 12.67
C SER A 38 0.33 1.01 12.32
N HIS A 39 -0.74 1.79 12.21
CA HIS A 39 -0.63 3.23 12.02
C HIS A 39 -0.35 3.89 13.36
N VAL A 40 0.59 4.80 13.59
CA VAL A 40 1.54 5.46 12.70
C VAL A 40 2.96 4.85 12.78
N ALA A 41 3.16 3.85 13.63
CA ALA A 41 4.49 3.37 14.02
C ALA A 41 5.01 2.21 13.15
N GLY A 42 4.13 1.31 12.73
CA GLY A 42 4.45 0.00 12.13
C GLY A 42 4.84 0.02 10.65
N TYR A 43 5.43 1.10 10.15
CA TYR A 43 5.93 1.15 8.77
C TYR A 43 7.18 0.31 8.59
N THR A 44 7.30 -0.36 7.44
CA THR A 44 8.55 -0.94 6.99
C THR A 44 9.42 0.08 6.26
N ASP A 45 10.70 -0.27 6.06
CA ASP A 45 11.52 0.40 5.05
C ASP A 45 10.90 0.27 3.66
N ALA A 46 11.25 1.21 2.77
CA ALA A 46 10.79 1.17 1.39
C ALA A 46 11.42 0.00 0.63
N ARG A 47 10.66 -0.57 -0.31
CA ARG A 47 11.16 -1.54 -1.29
C ARG A 47 10.85 -1.11 -2.71
N ALA A 48 11.69 -1.59 -3.62
CA ALA A 48 11.55 -1.45 -5.07
C ALA A 48 11.32 0.02 -5.50
N GLU A 49 12.06 0.93 -4.87
CA GLU A 49 12.03 2.36 -5.17
C GLU A 49 12.64 2.64 -6.55
N VAL A 50 11.91 3.40 -7.36
CA VAL A 50 12.32 3.83 -8.71
C VAL A 50 11.90 5.27 -8.95
N HIS A 51 12.54 5.95 -9.91
CA HIS A 51 12.15 7.28 -10.38
C HIS A 51 11.74 7.19 -11.87
N PRO A 52 10.44 7.00 -12.18
CA PRO A 52 10.00 6.71 -13.54
C PRO A 52 9.95 7.93 -14.46
N PHE A 53 10.24 9.15 -13.96
CA PHE A 53 10.29 10.38 -14.75
C PHE A 53 11.73 10.81 -15.07
N PRO A 54 12.38 10.22 -16.11
CA PRO A 54 13.77 10.51 -16.41
C PRO A 54 13.98 12.00 -16.72
N GLY A 55 15.04 12.58 -16.17
CA GLY A 55 15.43 13.97 -16.38
C GLY A 55 14.54 15.03 -15.73
N ARG A 56 13.45 14.66 -15.02
CA ARG A 56 12.55 15.62 -14.36
C ARG A 56 12.77 15.74 -12.86
N GLY A 57 13.21 14.66 -12.19
CA GLY A 57 13.42 14.62 -10.73
C GLY A 57 12.18 14.96 -9.90
N SER A 58 10.98 14.95 -10.51
CA SER A 58 9.70 15.29 -9.90
C SER A 58 8.54 14.79 -10.75
N VAL A 59 7.36 14.67 -10.13
CA VAL A 59 6.12 14.39 -10.86
C VAL A 59 5.78 15.60 -11.77
N PRO A 60 5.40 15.37 -13.04
CA PRO A 60 4.96 16.44 -13.94
C PRO A 60 3.83 17.29 -13.35
N ARG A 61 3.98 18.61 -13.42
CA ARG A 61 2.89 19.56 -13.08
C ARG A 61 2.01 19.83 -14.29
N ASN A 62 0.73 20.14 -14.05
CA ASN A 62 -0.26 20.45 -15.08
C ASN A 62 -0.36 19.37 -16.17
N ALA A 63 -0.16 18.11 -15.79
CA ALA A 63 -0.20 16.97 -16.70
C ALA A 63 -0.92 15.82 -16.01
N TRP A 64 -1.54 14.96 -16.82
CA TRP A 64 -2.14 13.73 -16.33
C TRP A 64 -1.08 12.64 -16.25
N VAL A 65 -1.08 11.90 -15.14
CA VAL A 65 -0.30 10.69 -14.97
C VAL A 65 -1.26 9.60 -14.51
N GLY A 66 -1.30 8.49 -15.23
CA GLY A 66 -2.05 7.32 -14.78
C GLY A 66 -1.26 6.57 -13.72
N VAL A 67 -1.92 6.22 -12.62
CA VAL A 67 -1.36 5.37 -11.56
C VAL A 67 -2.25 4.16 -11.34
N LYS A 68 -1.62 3.01 -11.17
CA LYS A 68 -2.29 1.75 -10.87
C LYS A 68 -1.41 0.93 -9.94
N VAL A 69 -1.98 0.55 -8.79
CA VAL A 69 -1.35 -0.37 -7.84
C VAL A 69 -2.10 -1.68 -7.93
N VAL A 70 -1.35 -2.78 -8.03
CA VAL A 70 -1.89 -4.14 -8.01
C VAL A 70 -1.32 -4.83 -6.79
N VAL A 71 -2.18 -5.44 -5.97
CA VAL A 71 -1.79 -6.22 -4.79
C VAL A 71 -2.53 -7.54 -4.87
N ARG A 72 -1.80 -8.66 -4.78
CA ARG A 72 -2.36 -10.01 -4.90
C ARG A 72 -1.66 -10.92 -3.91
N ASN A 73 -2.41 -11.79 -3.25
CA ASN A 73 -1.78 -12.94 -2.62
C ASN A 73 -1.17 -13.83 -3.72
N SER A 74 -0.08 -14.52 -3.38
CA SER A 74 0.63 -15.44 -4.25
C SER A 74 1.12 -16.65 -3.46
N ASN A 75 1.54 -17.71 -4.15
CA ASN A 75 2.12 -18.90 -3.54
C ASN A 75 1.19 -19.50 -2.46
N ALA A 76 -0.08 -19.71 -2.81
CA ALA A 76 -1.13 -20.20 -1.90
C ALA A 76 -1.21 -19.42 -0.56
N ASP A 77 -1.37 -18.08 -0.65
CA ASP A 77 -1.47 -17.16 0.49
C ASP A 77 -0.25 -17.13 1.42
N ARG A 78 0.94 -17.51 0.91
CA ARG A 78 2.21 -17.45 1.65
C ARG A 78 3.07 -16.24 1.29
N SER A 79 2.65 -15.47 0.29
CA SER A 79 3.29 -14.21 -0.08
C SER A 79 2.29 -13.23 -0.65
N VAL A 80 2.72 -11.96 -0.72
CA VAL A 80 1.96 -10.89 -1.34
C VAL A 80 2.79 -10.29 -2.46
N HIS A 81 2.28 -10.37 -3.69
CA HIS A 81 2.86 -9.74 -4.86
C HIS A 81 2.27 -8.35 -5.07
N MET A 82 3.14 -7.37 -5.32
CA MET A 82 2.74 -5.99 -5.57
C MET A 82 3.37 -5.48 -6.86
N GLU A 83 2.58 -4.74 -7.64
CA GLU A 83 3.04 -4.06 -8.85
C GLU A 83 2.57 -2.60 -8.84
N ILE A 84 3.40 -1.71 -9.38
CA ILE A 84 2.98 -0.37 -9.77
C ILE A 84 3.12 -0.24 -11.28
N TRP A 85 2.03 0.17 -11.89
CA TRP A 85 1.93 0.50 -13.29
C TRP A 85 1.64 1.99 -13.42
N MET A 86 2.27 2.62 -14.40
CA MET A 86 2.07 4.03 -14.69
C MET A 86 1.89 4.28 -16.17
N ASP A 87 1.01 5.23 -16.48
CA ASP A 87 0.92 5.90 -17.77
C ASP A 87 1.52 7.29 -17.58
N LEU A 88 2.80 7.43 -17.96
CA LEU A 88 3.59 8.63 -17.68
C LEU A 88 3.20 9.82 -18.55
N GLY A 89 2.60 9.56 -19.72
CA GLY A 89 2.16 10.58 -20.67
C GLY A 89 0.69 10.97 -20.51
N GLY A 90 -0.10 10.16 -19.79
CA GLY A 90 -1.54 10.33 -19.71
C GLY A 90 -2.25 9.98 -21.02
N ASP A 91 -1.63 9.15 -21.86
CA ASP A 91 -2.08 8.78 -23.21
C ASP A 91 -2.66 7.36 -23.31
N GLY A 92 -2.72 6.65 -22.18
CA GLY A 92 -3.17 5.26 -22.09
C GLY A 92 -2.05 4.23 -22.24
N THR A 93 -0.80 4.64 -22.42
CA THR A 93 0.35 3.72 -22.55
C THR A 93 0.86 3.31 -21.17
N TRP A 94 0.30 2.21 -20.65
CA TRP A 94 0.68 1.67 -19.34
C TRP A 94 1.96 0.85 -19.40
N GLN A 95 2.88 1.13 -18.49
CA GLN A 95 4.06 0.30 -18.24
C GLN A 95 4.18 -0.07 -16.77
N LYS A 96 4.68 -1.28 -16.50
CA LYS A 96 5.05 -1.68 -15.15
C LYS A 96 6.35 -0.99 -14.78
N VAL A 97 6.31 -0.10 -13.78
CA VAL A 97 7.49 0.67 -13.37
C VAL A 97 8.29 -0.03 -12.28
N THR A 98 7.62 -0.78 -11.41
CA THR A 98 8.27 -1.55 -10.34
C THR A 98 7.35 -2.64 -9.80
N GLN A 99 7.94 -3.64 -9.14
CA GLN A 99 7.24 -4.73 -8.46
C GLN A 99 8.06 -5.25 -7.28
N THR A 100 7.39 -5.87 -6.31
CA THR A 100 8.05 -6.57 -5.20
C THR A 100 7.15 -7.64 -4.61
N ASP A 101 7.77 -8.62 -3.96
CA ASP A 101 7.09 -9.64 -3.19
C ASP A 101 7.36 -9.44 -1.69
N ASP A 102 6.33 -9.54 -0.87
CA ASP A 102 6.46 -9.81 0.56
C ASP A 102 6.29 -11.31 0.80
N THR A 103 7.42 -12.01 0.96
CA THR A 103 7.51 -13.43 1.33
C THR A 103 7.77 -13.63 2.82
N GLY A 104 7.68 -12.55 3.61
CA GLY A 104 8.06 -12.51 5.01
C GLY A 104 9.39 -11.77 5.21
N GLY A 105 9.71 -11.47 6.47
CA GLY A 105 10.96 -10.78 6.83
C GLY A 105 11.01 -9.29 6.46
N TRP A 106 9.98 -8.74 5.81
CA TRP A 106 9.83 -7.29 5.68
C TRP A 106 9.36 -6.71 7.00
N ARG A 107 10.33 -6.34 7.84
CA ARG A 107 10.11 -5.92 9.22
C ARG A 107 9.72 -4.44 9.30
N ALA A 108 8.76 -4.13 10.16
CA ALA A 108 8.48 -2.77 10.60
C ALA A 108 9.72 -2.18 11.30
N THR A 109 10.04 -0.93 11.00
CA THR A 109 11.22 -0.26 11.54
C THR A 109 11.03 0.03 13.02
N ASP A 110 9.82 0.43 13.42
CA ASP A 110 9.42 0.52 14.82
C ASP A 110 8.97 -0.85 15.35
N ALA A 111 9.61 -1.31 16.44
CA ALA A 111 9.25 -2.55 17.10
C ALA A 111 7.97 -2.44 17.94
N GLY A 112 7.53 -1.23 18.30
CA GLY A 112 6.40 -0.99 19.18
C GLY A 112 5.05 -1.35 18.57
N ILE A 113 4.90 -1.26 17.23
CA ILE A 113 3.65 -1.49 16.47
C ILE A 113 2.39 -1.10 17.26
N ASP A 114 2.42 0.11 17.81
CA ASP A 114 1.50 0.80 18.72
C ASP A 114 0.26 0.00 19.18
N GLY A 115 0.43 -0.81 20.23
CA GLY A 115 -0.68 -1.50 20.89
C GLY A 115 -1.35 -2.61 20.07
N CYS A 116 -0.69 -3.11 19.02
CA CYS A 116 -1.21 -4.20 18.18
C CYS A 116 -0.63 -5.58 18.50
N THR A 117 0.27 -5.67 19.49
CA THR A 117 0.86 -6.94 19.96
C THR A 117 -0.01 -7.68 20.97
N ALA A 118 -1.04 -7.03 21.51
CA ALA A 118 -1.91 -7.54 22.57
C ALA A 118 -3.37 -7.62 22.14
N ALA A 119 -4.11 -8.52 22.79
CA ALA A 119 -5.49 -8.86 22.45
C ALA A 119 -6.37 -7.60 22.25
N PRO A 120 -7.28 -7.60 21.26
CA PRO A 120 -7.67 -8.75 20.43
C PRO A 120 -6.72 -9.03 19.25
N PHE A 121 -5.71 -8.19 19.02
CA PHE A 121 -4.72 -8.40 17.96
C PHE A 121 -3.45 -9.04 18.52
N HIS A 122 -2.65 -9.63 17.65
CA HIS A 122 -1.33 -10.19 18.01
C HIS A 122 -0.38 -10.04 16.83
N TYR A 123 -0.29 -8.82 16.28
CA TYR A 123 0.55 -8.56 15.14
C TYR A 123 2.03 -8.64 15.51
N SER A 124 2.82 -9.08 14.54
CA SER A 124 4.27 -9.11 14.60
C SER A 124 4.85 -7.98 13.75
N PRO A 125 6.00 -7.39 14.12
CA PRO A 125 6.72 -6.46 13.23
C PRO A 125 7.05 -7.07 11.86
N MET A 126 7.12 -8.40 11.72
CA MET A 126 7.39 -9.09 10.45
C MET A 126 6.13 -9.70 9.82
N GLN A 127 4.94 -9.30 10.26
CA GLN A 127 3.66 -9.88 9.85
C GLN A 127 3.48 -9.83 8.32
N LEU A 128 3.15 -10.98 7.72
CA LEU A 128 2.61 -11.07 6.37
C LEU A 128 1.15 -10.68 6.38
N ILE A 129 0.71 -9.84 5.44
CA ILE A 129 -0.68 -9.36 5.33
C ILE A 129 -1.34 -10.05 4.13
N THR A 130 -1.79 -11.29 4.32
CA THR A 130 -2.46 -12.10 3.28
C THR A 130 -3.97 -12.18 3.46
N TRP A 131 -4.53 -11.37 4.38
CA TRP A 131 -5.98 -11.24 4.55
C TRP A 131 -6.49 -9.96 3.90
N ALA A 132 -7.74 -9.99 3.43
CA ALA A 132 -8.42 -8.81 2.92
C ALA A 132 -8.91 -7.91 4.06
N GLY A 133 -9.00 -6.62 3.78
CA GLY A 133 -9.77 -5.64 4.56
C GLY A 133 -10.85 -5.01 3.68
N PRO A 134 -11.96 -4.51 4.24
CA PRO A 134 -13.06 -3.94 3.45
C PRO A 134 -12.75 -2.57 2.83
N TRP A 135 -11.51 -2.08 2.95
CA TRP A 135 -11.16 -0.69 2.66
C TRP A 135 -9.99 -0.58 1.70
N ALA A 136 -10.15 0.31 0.72
CA ALA A 136 -9.07 0.85 -0.10
C ALA A 136 -8.94 2.34 0.22
N PHE A 137 -7.73 2.77 0.58
CA PHE A 137 -7.47 4.16 0.97
C PHE A 137 -6.58 4.85 -0.04
N PHE A 138 -6.91 6.11 -0.32
CA PHE A 138 -6.10 7.03 -1.10
C PHE A 138 -5.84 8.23 -0.22
N ARG A 139 -4.55 8.51 -0.02
CA ARG A 139 -4.09 9.58 0.86
C ARG A 139 -3.17 10.49 0.07
N PHE A 140 -3.38 11.78 0.26
CA PHE A 140 -2.61 12.85 -0.35
C PHE A 140 -2.10 13.74 0.77
N ASP A 141 -0.78 13.85 0.87
CA ASP A 141 -0.11 14.75 1.80
C ASP A 141 0.61 15.82 0.96
N ASP A 142 0.52 17.09 1.37
CA ASP A 142 1.25 18.22 0.78
C ASP A 142 1.09 18.41 -0.75
N VAL A 143 -0.01 17.94 -1.34
CA VAL A 143 -0.30 18.06 -2.77
C VAL A 143 -1.76 18.44 -3.02
N SER A 144 -1.98 19.28 -4.02
CA SER A 144 -3.29 19.51 -4.65
C SER A 144 -3.28 18.87 -6.03
N CYS A 145 -4.22 17.98 -6.30
CA CYS A 145 -4.32 17.28 -7.59
C CYS A 145 -5.78 17.03 -7.96
N ASP A 146 -6.02 16.89 -9.26
CA ASP A 146 -7.30 16.47 -9.81
C ASP A 146 -7.28 14.96 -10.09
N ILE A 147 -8.43 14.30 -9.92
CA ILE A 147 -8.58 12.86 -10.15
C ILE A 147 -9.61 12.64 -11.26
N LYS A 148 -9.30 11.75 -12.20
CA LYS A 148 -10.25 11.23 -13.20
C LYS A 148 -10.05 9.73 -13.43
N TRP A 149 -11.09 9.07 -13.93
CA TRP A 149 -11.11 7.62 -14.24
C TRP A 149 -10.71 6.73 -13.07
N PHE A 150 -11.21 7.09 -11.89
CA PHE A 150 -10.92 6.40 -10.65
C PHE A 150 -11.75 5.13 -10.51
N SER A 151 -11.09 4.02 -10.16
CA SER A 151 -11.77 2.75 -9.87
C SER A 151 -10.95 1.90 -8.90
N VAL A 152 -11.66 1.05 -8.15
CA VAL A 152 -11.10 0.00 -7.30
C VAL A 152 -11.86 -1.28 -7.62
N ARG A 153 -11.15 -2.40 -7.70
CA ARG A 153 -11.75 -3.71 -7.96
C ARG A 153 -10.99 -4.81 -7.24
N GLU A 154 -11.71 -5.87 -6.89
CA GLU A 154 -11.15 -7.13 -6.46
C GLU A 154 -10.67 -7.94 -7.67
N ILE A 155 -9.60 -8.71 -7.50
CA ILE A 155 -8.98 -9.53 -8.55
C ILE A 155 -8.50 -10.84 -7.93
N ASP A 156 -8.45 -11.91 -8.74
CA ASP A 156 -8.00 -13.22 -8.27
C ASP A 156 -6.55 -13.19 -7.77
N PRO A 157 -6.18 -14.04 -6.79
CA PRO A 157 -4.80 -14.24 -6.38
C PRO A 157 -3.95 -14.80 -7.53
N LEU A 158 -2.62 -14.74 -7.37
CA LEU A 158 -1.69 -15.45 -8.24
C LEU A 158 -1.51 -16.90 -7.75
N PRO A 159 -1.14 -17.83 -8.65
CA PRO A 159 -0.77 -19.20 -8.27
C PRO A 159 0.26 -19.28 -7.13
#